data_AF-A0A0S8AHC2-F1
#
_entry.id   AF-A0A0S8AHC2-F1
#
_cell.length_a   1.000
_cell.length_b   1.000
_cell.length_c   1.000
_cell.angle_alpha   90.00
_cell.angle_beta   90.00
_cell.angle_gamma   90.00
#
_symmetry.space_group_name_H-M   'P 1'
#
loop_
_entity.id
_entity.type
_entity.pdbx_description
1 polymer ?
#
loop_
_entity_poly.entity_id
_entity_poly.type
_entity_poly.pdbx_seq_one_letter_code
_entity_poly.pdbx_strand_id
1 'polypeptide(L)'
;MGTGYGDEWSFRTLTTSSDPVTDIDGNTYNTVVIGEQIWMAENLKVIHYSNGDPIPLVEGAPEWDTMSSWVKAYCWYDNNPNIGEVFGALYTWAAAMNGQPSSDNNPSGVQGVCPSGWHLPSDEEWKQLEMHLGMSRADADKDSEMRGTNE
;
A
#
# COMPACT_ATOMS: atom_id res chain seq x y z
N MET A 1 -7.39 -31.58 43.85
CA MET A 1 -7.34 -30.12 43.69
C MET A 1 -6.77 -29.85 42.31
N GLY A 2 -7.61 -29.47 41.35
CA GLY A 2 -7.21 -29.25 39.96
C GLY A 2 -7.08 -27.75 39.72
N THR A 3 -5.88 -27.29 39.39
CA THR A 3 -5.65 -25.94 38.90
C THR A 3 -5.83 -25.97 37.39
N GLY A 4 -6.99 -25.55 36.90
CA GLY A 4 -7.18 -25.23 35.49
C GLY A 4 -6.48 -23.91 35.21
N TYR A 5 -5.42 -23.94 34.40
CA TYR A 5 -4.84 -22.73 33.83
C TYR A 5 -5.75 -22.28 32.69
N GLY A 6 -6.27 -21.05 32.79
CA GLY A 6 -7.03 -20.42 31.72
C GLY A 6 -6.11 -20.04 30.56
N ASP A 7 -6.66 -20.02 29.35
CA ASP A 7 -5.94 -19.69 28.14
C ASP A 7 -5.27 -18.31 28.26
N GLU A 8 -3.99 -18.26 27.89
CA GLU A 8 -3.19 -17.05 27.89
C GLU A 8 -3.67 -16.14 26.75
N TRP A 9 -4.43 -15.10 27.10
CA TRP A 9 -4.80 -14.05 26.14
C TRP A 9 -3.57 -13.20 25.86
N SER A 10 -2.81 -13.57 24.83
CA SER A 10 -1.78 -12.70 24.27
C SER A 10 -2.49 -11.53 23.56
N PHE A 11 -2.48 -10.34 24.16
CA PHE A 11 -2.75 -9.12 23.41
C PHE A 11 -1.40 -8.57 22.94
N ARG A 12 -1.20 -8.51 21.63
CA ARG A 12 -0.10 -7.71 21.08
C ARG A 12 -0.47 -6.26 21.36
N THR A 13 0.32 -5.56 22.17
CA THR A 13 0.26 -4.10 22.18
C THR A 13 0.56 -3.66 20.75
N LEU A 14 -0.43 -3.16 20.02
CA LEU A 14 -0.20 -2.39 18.80
C LEU A 14 0.79 -1.31 19.21
N THR A 15 2.03 -1.42 18.77
CA THR A 15 3.02 -0.37 18.95
C THR A 15 2.41 0.87 18.35
N THR A 16 1.98 1.76 19.22
CA THR A 16 1.39 3.07 18.95
C THR A 16 2.47 4.03 18.46
N SER A 17 3.47 3.52 17.75
CA SER A 17 4.46 4.35 17.10
C SER A 17 4.15 4.34 15.61
N SER A 18 3.71 5.50 15.16
CA SER A 18 3.76 5.93 13.78
C SER A 18 5.21 6.18 13.36
N ASP A 19 6.09 5.21 13.65
CA ASP A 19 7.48 5.34 13.29
C ASP A 19 7.57 5.39 11.76
N PRO A 20 8.45 6.23 11.21
CA PRO A 20 8.65 6.27 9.78
C PRO A 20 9.12 4.90 9.28
N VAL A 21 8.68 4.53 8.08
CA VAL A 21 9.17 3.35 7.37
C VAL A 21 10.19 3.78 6.34
N THR A 22 11.30 3.05 6.26
CA THR A 22 12.33 3.26 5.23
C THR A 22 12.31 2.11 4.23
N ASP A 23 12.30 2.43 2.93
CA ASP A 23 12.39 1.43 1.87
C ASP A 23 13.85 1.03 1.56
N ILE A 24 14.02 0.16 0.56
CA ILE A 24 15.34 -0.33 0.17
C ILE A 24 16.23 0.75 -0.50
N ASP A 25 15.61 1.81 -1.02
CA ASP A 25 16.27 2.95 -1.65
C ASP A 25 16.64 4.05 -0.65
N GLY A 26 16.27 3.87 0.62
CA GLY A 26 16.52 4.83 1.68
C GLY A 26 15.46 5.94 1.77
N ASN A 27 14.37 5.86 1.01
CA ASN A 27 13.27 6.80 1.16
C ASN A 27 12.55 6.50 2.47
N THR A 28 12.31 7.54 3.25
CA THR A 28 11.62 7.43 4.54
C THR A 28 10.24 8.08 4.43
N TYR A 29 9.22 7.33 4.81
CA TYR A 29 7.81 7.72 4.73
C TYR A 29 7.23 7.80 6.13
N ASN A 30 6.57 8.91 6.43
CA ASN A 30 5.79 9.04 7.65
C ASN A 30 4.59 8.08 7.60
N THR A 31 4.19 7.61 8.77
CA THR A 31 3.06 6.71 8.92
C THR A 31 1.99 7.37 9.80
N VAL A 32 0.76 6.92 9.67
CA VAL A 32 -0.37 7.40 10.45
C VAL A 32 -1.21 6.22 10.89
N VAL A 33 -1.65 6.26 12.15
CA VAL A 33 -2.61 5.29 12.68
C VAL A 33 -4.01 5.81 12.39
N ILE A 34 -4.81 5.02 11.67
CA ILE A 34 -6.22 5.31 11.39
C ILE A 34 -7.03 4.09 11.82
N GLY A 35 -7.88 4.26 12.84
CA GLY A 35 -8.54 3.14 13.50
C GLY A 35 -7.54 2.12 14.05
N GLU A 36 -7.64 0.88 13.58
CA GLU A 36 -6.75 -0.23 13.96
C GLU A 36 -5.64 -0.48 12.92
N GLN A 37 -5.61 0.31 11.85
CA GLN A 37 -4.67 0.16 10.73
C GLN A 37 -3.58 1.24 10.78
N ILE A 38 -2.41 0.90 10.26
CA ILE A 38 -1.30 1.83 10.06
C ILE A 38 -1.12 2.02 8.56
N TRP A 39 -1.20 3.27 8.12
CA TRP A 39 -1.09 3.66 6.71
C TRP A 39 0.14 4.54 6.51
N MET A 40 0.72 4.50 5.31
CA MET A 40 1.68 5.53 4.92
C MET A 40 0.93 6.84 4.72
N ALA A 41 1.50 7.94 5.23
CA ALA A 41 0.97 9.29 5.04
C ALA A 41 1.47 9.95 3.74
N GLU A 42 2.35 9.26 3.02
CA GLU A 42 3.04 9.74 1.82
C GLU A 42 3.00 8.68 0.72
N ASN A 43 3.01 9.13 -0.54
CA ASN A 43 3.05 8.23 -1.68
C ASN A 43 4.43 7.57 -1.82
N LEU A 44 4.44 6.30 -2.22
CA LEU A 44 5.68 5.56 -2.48
C LEU A 44 6.47 6.17 -3.65
N LYS A 45 7.80 6.19 -3.52
CA LYS A 45 8.76 6.61 -4.56
C LYS A 45 9.93 5.63 -4.72
N VAL A 46 9.74 4.40 -4.27
CA VAL A 46 10.72 3.32 -4.37
C VAL A 46 10.93 2.92 -5.84
N ILE A 47 12.18 2.68 -6.22
CA ILE A 47 12.59 2.31 -7.58
C ILE A 47 13.22 0.91 -7.62
N HIS A 48 13.42 0.26 -6.46
CA HIS A 48 13.76 -1.16 -6.34
C HIS A 48 12.74 -1.91 -5.48
N TYR A 49 12.46 -3.16 -5.85
CA TYR A 49 11.71 -4.06 -4.99
C TYR A 49 12.46 -4.37 -3.69
N SER A 50 11.77 -4.85 -2.66
CA SER A 50 12.37 -5.21 -1.36
C SER A 50 13.47 -6.27 -1.42
N ASN A 51 13.57 -7.01 -2.53
CA ASN A 51 14.66 -7.95 -2.81
C ASN A 51 15.88 -7.33 -3.54
N GLY A 52 15.81 -6.04 -3.88
CA GLY A 52 16.83 -5.29 -4.61
C GLY A 52 16.67 -5.27 -6.13
N ASP A 53 15.68 -5.96 -6.70
CA ASP A 53 15.46 -5.95 -8.15
C ASP A 53 14.98 -4.55 -8.62
N PRO A 54 15.55 -3.98 -9.68
CA PRO A 54 15.15 -2.67 -10.16
C PRO A 54 13.77 -2.71 -10.83
N ILE A 55 13.00 -1.65 -10.63
CA ILE A 55 11.78 -1.36 -11.39
C ILE A 55 12.20 -0.53 -12.61
N PRO A 56 11.86 -0.90 -13.85
CA PRO A 56 12.24 -0.11 -15.02
C PRO A 56 11.58 1.28 -15.06
N LEU A 57 12.34 2.34 -15.34
CA LEU A 57 11.82 3.69 -15.59
C LEU A 57 11.32 3.81 -17.04
N VAL A 58 10.10 4.32 -17.22
CA VAL A 58 9.51 4.62 -18.53
C VAL A 58 8.97 6.05 -18.53
N GLU A 59 9.60 6.95 -19.30
CA GLU A 59 9.24 8.38 -19.34
C GLU A 59 8.50 8.77 -20.63
N GLY A 60 8.41 7.86 -21.59
CA GLY A 60 7.70 8.12 -22.84
C GLY A 60 6.20 7.84 -22.70
N ALA A 61 5.35 8.85 -22.91
CA ALA A 61 3.90 8.65 -22.88
C ALA A 61 3.40 7.59 -23.88
N PRO A 62 3.87 7.55 -25.15
CA PRO A 62 3.50 6.48 -26.08
C PRO A 62 3.95 5.09 -25.61
N GLU A 63 5.13 5.00 -25.00
CA GLU A 63 5.67 3.77 -24.44
C GLU A 63 4.82 3.29 -23.27
N TRP A 64 4.41 4.20 -22.38
CA TRP A 64 3.53 3.90 -21.24
C TRP A 64 2.13 3.45 -21.69
N ASP A 65 1.52 4.16 -22.64
CA ASP A 65 0.15 3.88 -23.11
C ASP A 65 0.04 2.57 -23.89
N THR A 66 1.14 2.14 -24.54
CA THR A 66 1.18 0.90 -25.31
C THR A 66 1.72 -0.29 -24.53
N MET A 67 2.14 -0.08 -23.28
CA MET A 67 2.64 -1.15 -22.43
C MET A 67 1.53 -2.14 -22.08
N SER A 68 1.87 -3.43 -22.20
CA SER A 68 1.00 -4.49 -21.73
C SER A 68 0.88 -4.43 -20.20
N SER A 69 -0.30 -4.81 -19.68
CA SER A 69 -0.59 -4.86 -18.24
C SER A 69 0.36 -5.77 -17.44
N TRP A 70 1.16 -6.59 -18.11
CA TRP A 70 2.16 -7.49 -17.53
C TRP A 70 3.56 -6.88 -17.42
N VAL A 71 3.80 -5.71 -18.02
CA VAL A 71 5.11 -5.05 -18.01
C VAL A 71 5.25 -4.24 -16.73
N LYS A 72 6.32 -4.52 -15.98
CA LYS A 72 6.71 -3.77 -14.79
C LYS A 72 7.41 -2.48 -15.22
N ALA A 73 6.87 -1.34 -14.82
CA ALA A 73 7.57 -0.07 -14.88
C ALA A 73 7.06 0.90 -13.83
N TYR A 74 7.85 1.95 -13.62
CA TYR A 74 7.44 3.15 -12.93
C TYR A 74 7.73 4.38 -13.79
N CYS A 75 7.05 5.48 -13.49
CA CYS A 75 7.35 6.80 -14.04
C CYS A 75 7.16 7.87 -12.97
N TRP A 76 7.74 9.04 -13.21
CA TRP A 76 7.50 10.22 -12.40
C TRP A 76 6.32 10.98 -12.97
N TYR A 77 5.51 11.59 -12.10
CA TYR A 77 4.44 12.48 -12.57
C TYR A 77 5.03 13.59 -13.46
N ASP A 78 4.39 13.81 -14.62
CA ASP A 78 4.85 14.74 -15.66
C ASP A 78 6.30 14.50 -16.14
N ASN A 79 6.80 13.27 -15.98
CA ASN A 79 8.20 12.90 -16.24
C ASN A 79 9.22 13.82 -15.56
N ASN A 80 8.85 14.35 -14.39
CA ASN A 80 9.68 15.28 -13.65
C ASN A 80 10.08 14.65 -12.31
N PRO A 81 11.36 14.25 -12.14
CA PRO A 81 11.81 13.62 -10.91
C PRO A 81 11.66 14.55 -9.68
N ASN A 82 11.70 15.87 -9.86
CA ASN A 82 11.49 16.81 -8.74
C ASN A 82 10.04 16.78 -8.24
N ILE A 83 9.07 16.48 -9.12
CA ILE A 83 7.68 16.29 -8.73
C ILE A 83 7.52 14.91 -8.09
N GLY A 84 8.21 13.90 -8.64
CA GLY A 84 8.27 12.55 -8.10
C GLY A 84 8.75 12.46 -6.64
N GLU A 85 9.73 13.29 -6.28
CA GLU A 85 10.22 13.39 -4.89
C GLU A 85 9.16 13.85 -3.88
N VAL A 86 8.17 14.63 -4.35
CA VAL A 86 7.10 15.23 -3.54
C VAL A 86 5.82 14.39 -3.57
N PHE A 87 5.45 13.88 -4.74
CA PHE A 87 4.15 13.22 -4.97
C PHE A 87 4.24 11.71 -5.15
N GLY A 88 5.44 11.13 -5.15
CA GLY A 88 5.64 9.71 -5.37
C GLY A 88 5.80 9.33 -6.84
N ALA A 89 6.07 8.05 -7.07
CA ALA A 89 6.12 7.44 -8.39
C ALA A 89 4.75 6.85 -8.76
N LEU A 90 4.49 6.81 -10.07
CA LEU A 90 3.38 6.07 -10.63
C LEU A 90 3.89 4.68 -11.06
N TYR A 91 3.15 3.64 -10.71
CA TYR A 91 3.53 2.26 -11.01
C TYR A 91 2.51 1.62 -11.93
N THR A 92 2.96 0.78 -12.85
CA THR A 92 2.04 -0.15 -13.51
C THR A 92 1.50 -1.16 -12.51
N TRP A 93 0.31 -1.73 -12.78
CA TRP A 93 -0.25 -2.79 -11.92
C TRP A 93 0.72 -3.97 -11.75
N ALA A 94 1.35 -4.43 -12.84
CA ALA A 94 2.37 -5.47 -12.76
C ALA A 94 3.56 -5.08 -11.88
N ALA A 95 3.96 -3.80 -11.90
CA ALA A 95 5.01 -3.31 -11.03
C ALA A 95 4.58 -3.32 -9.56
N ALA A 96 3.42 -2.74 -9.25
CA ALA A 96 2.86 -2.67 -7.91
C ALA A 96 2.68 -4.06 -7.29
N MET A 97 2.09 -5.00 -8.03
CA MET A 97 1.82 -6.35 -7.53
C MET A 97 3.06 -7.26 -7.50
N ASN A 98 4.13 -6.90 -8.22
CA ASN A 98 5.35 -7.69 -8.36
C ASN A 98 5.09 -9.17 -8.71
N GLY A 99 4.05 -9.46 -9.49
CA GLY A 99 3.65 -10.82 -9.88
C GLY A 99 2.84 -11.60 -8.84
N GLN A 100 2.49 -11.01 -7.70
CA GLN A 100 1.59 -11.61 -6.73
C GLN A 100 0.12 -11.46 -7.18
N PRO A 101 -0.76 -12.42 -6.84
CA PRO A 101 -2.19 -12.26 -7.03
C PRO A 101 -2.75 -11.19 -6.09
N SER A 102 -3.85 -10.54 -6.50
CA SER A 102 -4.66 -9.73 -5.58
C SER A 102 -5.24 -10.62 -4.48
N SER A 103 -5.57 -9.99 -3.36
CA SER A 103 -6.08 -10.66 -2.17
C SER A 103 -7.16 -9.79 -1.55
N ASP A 104 -8.30 -10.40 -1.24
CA ASP A 104 -9.40 -9.74 -0.51
C ASP A 104 -9.29 -10.01 1.01
N ASN A 105 -8.21 -10.64 1.46
CA ASN A 105 -7.96 -10.88 2.88
C ASN A 105 -7.67 -9.56 3.60
N ASN A 106 -7.85 -9.56 4.92
CA ASN A 106 -7.45 -8.47 5.79
C ASN A 106 -6.53 -9.02 6.90
N PRO A 107 -5.21 -8.74 6.86
CA PRO A 107 -4.50 -7.97 5.82
C PRO A 107 -4.37 -8.75 4.49
N SER A 108 -4.16 -8.05 3.37
CA SER A 108 -4.03 -8.68 2.05
C SER A 108 -2.83 -9.64 1.97
N GLY A 109 -1.72 -9.28 2.64
CA GLY A 109 -0.43 -9.97 2.59
C GLY A 109 0.35 -9.80 1.27
N VAL A 110 -0.12 -8.94 0.37
CA VAL A 110 0.53 -8.66 -0.92
C VAL A 110 1.66 -7.66 -0.72
N GLN A 111 2.88 -8.16 -0.49
CA GLN A 111 4.08 -7.32 -0.35
C GLN A 111 4.28 -6.37 -1.54
N GLY A 112 4.19 -6.90 -2.77
CA GLY A 112 4.29 -6.09 -3.98
C GLY A 112 5.54 -5.19 -4.03
N VAL A 113 5.31 -3.92 -4.33
CA VAL A 113 6.30 -2.83 -4.36
C VAL A 113 6.60 -2.24 -2.97
N CYS A 114 5.84 -2.60 -1.94
CA CYS A 114 5.97 -1.98 -0.62
C CYS A 114 7.32 -2.35 0.06
N PRO A 115 7.77 -1.55 1.05
CA PRO A 115 8.91 -1.89 1.91
C PRO A 115 8.68 -3.19 2.68
N SER A 116 9.75 -3.89 3.05
CA SER A 116 9.67 -5.14 3.81
C SER A 116 8.79 -5.01 5.06
N GLY A 117 7.80 -5.89 5.20
CA GLY A 117 6.85 -5.88 6.31
C GLY A 117 5.60 -5.00 6.09
N TRP A 118 5.52 -4.31 4.95
CA TRP A 118 4.33 -3.59 4.48
C TRP A 118 3.73 -4.29 3.26
N HIS A 119 2.46 -4.00 2.97
CA HIS A 119 1.73 -4.61 1.87
C HIS A 119 0.79 -3.63 1.18
N LEU A 120 0.40 -3.96 -0.05
CA LEU A 120 -0.66 -3.27 -0.75
C LEU A 120 -2.01 -3.61 -0.11
N PRO A 121 -2.85 -2.62 0.21
CA PRO A 121 -4.14 -2.86 0.85
C PRO A 121 -5.09 -3.68 -0.02
N SER A 122 -5.88 -4.55 0.60
CA SER A 122 -7.06 -5.15 -0.05
C SER A 122 -8.26 -4.19 -0.05
N ASP A 123 -9.31 -4.53 -0.80
CA ASP A 123 -10.57 -3.78 -0.74
C ASP A 123 -11.18 -3.79 0.67
N GLU A 124 -11.07 -4.90 1.41
CA GLU A 124 -11.55 -4.98 2.80
C GLU A 124 -10.77 -4.06 3.74
N GLU A 125 -9.48 -3.86 3.50
CA GLU A 125 -8.67 -2.91 4.25
C GLU A 125 -9.06 -1.46 3.94
N TRP A 126 -9.37 -1.15 2.68
CA TRP A 126 -9.92 0.16 2.28
C TRP A 126 -11.28 0.42 2.92
N LYS A 127 -12.19 -0.55 2.90
CA LYS A 127 -13.50 -0.42 3.55
C LYS A 127 -13.37 -0.10 5.05
N GLN A 128 -12.42 -0.72 5.75
CA GLN A 128 -12.18 -0.42 7.16
C GLN A 128 -11.72 1.02 7.38
N LEU A 129 -10.82 1.51 6.53
CA LEU A 129 -10.38 2.90 6.55
C LEU A 129 -11.56 3.85 6.29
N GLU A 130 -12.32 3.63 5.22
CA GLU A 130 -13.46 4.45 4.83
C GLU A 130 -14.55 4.50 5.92
N MET A 131 -14.88 3.35 6.50
CA MET A 131 -15.83 3.27 7.61
C MET A 131 -15.33 4.00 8.85
N HIS A 132 -14.01 3.96 9.12
CA HIS A 132 -13.42 4.74 10.21
C HIS A 132 -13.53 6.25 9.98
N LEU A 133 -13.45 6.69 8.71
CA LEU A 133 -13.60 8.09 8.31
C LEU A 133 -15.06 8.56 8.19
N GLY A 134 -16.03 7.66 8.46
CA GLY A 134 -17.45 8.00 8.57
C GLY A 134 -18.34 7.47 7.44
N MET A 135 -17.80 6.65 6.53
CA MET A 135 -18.61 5.95 5.53
C MET A 135 -19.51 4.89 6.18
N SER A 136 -20.76 4.77 5.71
CA SER A 136 -21.62 3.69 6.18
C SER A 136 -21.18 2.35 5.57
N ARG A 137 -21.35 1.24 6.30
CA ARG A 137 -21.06 -0.10 5.75
C ARG A 137 -21.84 -0.39 4.46
N ALA A 138 -23.07 0.11 4.36
CA ALA A 138 -23.89 -0.07 3.18
C ALA A 138 -23.32 0.65 1.94
N ASP A 139 -22.64 1.78 2.13
CA ASP A 139 -21.94 2.49 1.06
C ASP A 139 -20.58 1.85 0.75
N ALA A 140 -19.86 1.44 1.80
CA ALA A 140 -18.59 0.73 1.68
C ALA A 140 -18.73 -0.63 0.99
N ASP A 141 -19.90 -1.29 1.04
CA ASP A 141 -20.13 -2.59 0.36
C ASP A 141 -20.61 -2.46 -1.10
N LYS A 142 -20.70 -1.24 -1.66
CA LYS A 142 -21.12 -1.05 -3.06
C LYS A 142 -19.97 -1.34 -4.02
N ASP A 143 -19.99 -2.47 -4.70
CA ASP A 143 -18.92 -2.94 -5.62
C ASP A 143 -18.86 -2.24 -6.98
N SER A 144 -19.59 -1.14 -7.20
CA SER A 144 -19.69 -0.49 -8.53
C SER A 144 -19.85 1.02 -8.49
N GLU A 145 -19.63 1.66 -7.33
CA GLU A 145 -19.62 3.11 -7.19
C GLU A 145 -18.20 3.55 -6.79
N MET A 146 -17.72 4.67 -7.34
CA MET A 146 -16.47 5.29 -6.85
C MET A 146 -16.61 5.55 -5.35
N ARG A 147 -15.83 4.84 -4.53
CA ARG A 147 -15.74 5.05 -3.08
C ARG A 147 -14.68 6.13 -2.84
N GLY A 148 -15.08 7.38 -3.08
CA GLY A 148 -14.18 8.53 -2.93
C GLY A 148 -14.87 9.82 -3.33
N THR A 149 -14.87 10.80 -2.44
CA THR A 149 -15.17 12.19 -2.75
C THR A 149 -13.88 12.85 -3.23
N ASN A 150 -13.98 13.70 -4.25
CA ASN A 150 -12.88 14.54 -4.67
C ASN A 150 -12.78 15.73 -3.70
N GLU A 151 -11.96 15.61 -2.66
CA GLU A 151 -11.52 16.75 -1.84
C GLU A 151 -10.38 17.54 -2.49
#